data_AF-A0A4V2ZVX1-F1
#
_entry.id   AF-A0A4V2ZVX1-F1
#
_cell.length_a   1.000
_cell.length_b   1.000
_cell.length_c   1.000
_cell.angle_alpha   90.00
_cell.angle_beta   90.00
_cell.angle_gamma   90.00
#
_symmetry.space_group_name_H-M   'P 1'
#
loop_
_entity.id
_entity.type
_entity.pdbx_description
1 polymer ?
#
loop_
_entity_poly.entity_id
_entity_poly.type
_entity_poly.pdbx_seq_one_letter_code
_entity_poly.pdbx_strand_id
1 'polypeptide(L)'
;MRDTVTANQTPILTAPVDRALHPVIDEVVHRSVSEATTKDGYMRCADYAIVGAQLLTLLTGVRYRPVAGGEVMDFGDGNLYALCSTRERRRTAKHLSQLARYHCWIEARHAGTEGDVRTEIVDFTMRHDALVAAEVGMPFSGVKQTYLWGWTDEHKVPAELHDHPAFAKQGPHWRWPERECTELLRAYERERPSYFGRQVSRALNLLADQIENQG
;
A
#
# COMPACT_ATOMS: atom_id res chain seq x y z
N MET A 1 -27.34 18.62 18.88
CA MET A 1 -26.26 17.75 19.35
C MET A 1 -26.80 16.33 19.27
N ARG A 2 -26.46 15.59 18.22
CA ARG A 2 -26.90 14.19 18.02
C ARG A 2 -25.67 13.32 18.14
N ASP A 3 -25.54 12.66 19.27
CA ASP A 3 -24.58 11.59 19.48
C ASP A 3 -24.91 10.47 18.50
N THR A 4 -24.00 10.26 17.55
CA THR A 4 -24.10 9.11 16.64
C THR A 4 -23.36 7.98 17.32
N VAL A 5 -24.10 7.01 17.84
CA VAL A 5 -23.58 5.75 18.35
C VAL A 5 -22.87 5.05 17.19
N THR A 6 -21.53 5.06 17.19
CA THR A 6 -20.76 4.11 16.40
C THR A 6 -20.99 2.73 17.02
N ALA A 7 -21.71 1.86 16.30
CA ALA A 7 -21.85 0.48 16.69
C ALA A 7 -20.46 -0.13 16.90
N ASN A 8 -20.17 -0.62 18.11
CA ASN A 8 -19.02 -1.48 18.37
C ASN A 8 -19.23 -2.79 17.61
N GLN A 9 -18.83 -2.82 16.33
CA GLN A 9 -18.71 -4.06 15.58
C GLN A 9 -17.50 -4.81 16.13
N THR A 10 -17.72 -6.01 16.67
CA THR A 10 -16.64 -6.92 17.02
C THR A 10 -15.77 -7.16 15.79
N PRO A 11 -14.44 -6.98 15.87
CA PRO A 11 -13.57 -7.21 14.73
C PRO A 11 -13.68 -8.67 14.27
N ILE A 12 -13.71 -8.86 12.95
CA ILE A 12 -13.77 -10.18 12.30
C ILE A 12 -12.43 -10.89 12.45
N LEU A 13 -11.34 -10.13 12.31
CA LEU A 13 -9.96 -10.61 12.41
C LEU A 13 -9.21 -9.88 13.53
N THR A 14 -8.27 -10.56 14.16
CA THR A 14 -7.30 -9.91 15.06
C THR A 14 -6.32 -9.06 14.25
N ALA A 15 -5.85 -7.97 14.87
CA ALA A 15 -4.76 -7.14 14.34
C ALA A 15 -3.49 -7.31 15.20
N PRO A 16 -2.29 -7.40 14.58
CA PRO A 16 -2.03 -7.53 13.15
C PRO A 16 -2.64 -8.83 12.59
N VAL A 17 -2.91 -8.85 11.28
CA VAL A 17 -3.54 -10.01 10.64
C VAL A 17 -2.57 -11.19 10.65
N ASP A 18 -3.06 -12.39 10.98
CA ASP A 18 -2.26 -13.62 10.94
C ASP A 18 -1.65 -13.84 9.55
N ARG A 19 -0.37 -14.22 9.50
CA ARG A 19 0.38 -14.47 8.26
C ARG A 19 -0.29 -15.52 7.37
N ALA A 20 -1.01 -16.48 7.95
CA ALA A 20 -1.76 -17.49 7.20
C ALA A 20 -2.89 -16.88 6.34
N LEU A 21 -3.39 -15.70 6.72
CA LEU A 21 -4.46 -15.00 6.01
C LEU A 21 -3.94 -13.98 4.98
N HIS A 22 -2.63 -13.66 4.97
CA HIS A 22 -2.07 -12.70 4.02
C HIS A 22 -2.36 -13.09 2.57
N PRO A 23 -2.11 -14.34 2.10
CA PRO A 23 -2.34 -14.70 0.70
C PRO A 23 -3.82 -14.61 0.29
N VAL A 24 -4.74 -14.83 1.23
CA VAL A 24 -6.19 -14.73 1.00
C VAL A 24 -6.56 -13.27 0.78
N ILE A 25 -6.12 -12.38 1.67
CA ILE A 25 -6.36 -10.94 1.59
C ILE A 25 -5.71 -10.33 0.34
N ASP A 26 -4.47 -10.71 0.08
CA ASP A 26 -3.68 -10.31 -1.08
C ASP A 26 -4.42 -10.59 -2.40
N GLU A 27 -5.01 -11.78 -2.51
CA GLU A 27 -5.73 -12.19 -3.71
C GLU A 27 -7.06 -11.46 -3.86
N VAL A 28 -7.86 -11.31 -2.80
CA VAL A 28 -9.16 -10.62 -2.90
C VAL A 28 -9.00 -9.13 -3.18
N VAL A 29 -8.00 -8.47 -2.59
CA VAL A 29 -7.67 -7.07 -2.92
C VAL A 29 -7.22 -6.99 -4.37
N HIS A 30 -6.30 -7.86 -4.79
CA HIS A 30 -5.83 -7.87 -6.17
C HIS A 30 -6.96 -8.03 -7.17
N ARG A 31 -7.77 -9.08 -7.04
CA ARG A 31 -8.89 -9.33 -7.94
C ARG A 31 -9.90 -8.18 -7.95
N SER A 32 -10.19 -7.59 -6.78
CA SER A 32 -11.11 -6.46 -6.73
C SER A 32 -10.63 -5.26 -7.56
N VAL A 33 -9.33 -4.97 -7.53
CA VAL A 33 -8.75 -3.85 -8.28
C VAL A 33 -8.47 -4.23 -9.74
N SER A 34 -7.87 -5.39 -10.00
CA SER A 34 -7.42 -5.79 -11.34
C SER A 34 -8.60 -6.08 -12.28
N GLU A 35 -9.66 -6.73 -11.80
CA GLU A 35 -10.85 -7.03 -12.62
C GLU A 35 -11.64 -5.76 -12.98
N ALA A 36 -11.47 -4.67 -12.22
CA ALA A 36 -12.09 -3.37 -12.47
C ALA A 36 -11.21 -2.43 -13.33
N THR A 37 -10.00 -2.84 -13.68
CA THR A 37 -9.01 -2.00 -14.37
C THR A 37 -8.40 -2.74 -15.57
N THR A 38 -7.60 -2.01 -16.36
CA THR A 38 -6.83 -2.61 -17.45
C THR A 38 -5.43 -2.99 -16.97
N LYS A 39 -4.72 -3.83 -17.74
CA LYS A 39 -3.32 -4.23 -17.46
C LYS A 39 -3.12 -4.88 -16.08
N ASP A 40 -4.06 -5.71 -15.63
CA ASP A 40 -3.94 -6.45 -14.37
C ASP A 40 -3.66 -5.55 -13.14
N GLY A 41 -4.27 -4.35 -13.12
CA GLY A 41 -4.07 -3.37 -12.06
C GLY A 41 -2.71 -2.67 -12.06
N TYR A 42 -1.87 -2.83 -13.09
CA TYR A 42 -0.62 -2.08 -13.23
C TYR A 42 -0.89 -0.56 -13.20
N MET A 43 -0.02 0.20 -12.51
CA MET A 43 -0.14 1.65 -12.30
C MET A 43 -1.37 2.08 -11.46
N ARG A 44 -1.88 1.19 -10.60
CA ARG A 44 -3.03 1.45 -9.73
C ARG A 44 -2.69 1.44 -8.24
N CYS A 45 -1.46 1.75 -7.84
CA CYS A 45 -1.04 1.74 -6.43
C CYS A 45 -1.98 2.51 -5.49
N ALA A 46 -2.56 3.62 -5.94
CA ALA A 46 -3.58 4.36 -5.21
C ALA A 46 -4.84 3.51 -4.90
N ASP A 47 -5.34 2.77 -5.89
CA ASP A 47 -6.54 1.94 -5.74
C ASP A 47 -6.26 0.78 -4.77
N TYR A 48 -5.13 0.10 -4.93
CA TYR A 48 -4.69 -0.96 -4.03
C TYR A 48 -4.56 -0.48 -2.58
N ALA A 49 -3.88 0.66 -2.36
CA ALA A 49 -3.70 1.21 -1.02
C ALA A 49 -5.04 1.60 -0.38
N ILE A 50 -5.94 2.25 -1.13
CA ILE A 50 -7.25 2.67 -0.61
C ILE A 50 -8.14 1.46 -0.31
N VAL A 51 -8.31 0.56 -1.27
CA VAL A 51 -9.19 -0.62 -1.13
C VAL A 51 -8.66 -1.53 -0.01
N GLY A 52 -7.36 -1.80 -0.01
CA GLY A 52 -6.72 -2.60 1.03
C GLY A 52 -6.86 -1.97 2.42
N ALA A 53 -6.62 -0.67 2.57
CA ALA A 53 -6.75 0.00 3.87
C ALA A 53 -8.18 -0.01 4.39
N GLN A 54 -9.17 0.22 3.52
CA GLN A 54 -10.58 0.16 3.90
C GLN A 54 -11.01 -1.25 4.29
N LEU A 55 -10.63 -2.26 3.49
CA LEU A 55 -10.90 -3.67 3.78
C LEU A 55 -10.29 -4.09 5.13
N LEU A 56 -8.99 -3.83 5.34
CA LEU A 56 -8.30 -4.20 6.57
C LEU A 56 -8.88 -3.50 7.79
N THR A 57 -9.27 -2.23 7.65
CA THR A 57 -9.95 -1.49 8.73
C THR A 57 -11.29 -2.11 9.08
N LEU A 58 -12.08 -2.53 8.08
CA LEU A 58 -13.37 -3.20 8.30
C LEU A 58 -13.20 -4.56 8.97
N LEU A 59 -12.22 -5.37 8.52
CA LEU A 59 -12.01 -6.71 9.04
C LEU A 59 -11.46 -6.68 10.48
N THR A 60 -10.56 -5.75 10.79
CA THR A 60 -9.80 -5.78 12.05
C THR A 60 -10.24 -4.77 13.09
N GLY A 61 -11.03 -3.76 12.70
CA GLY A 61 -11.34 -2.60 13.54
C GLY A 61 -10.16 -1.66 13.81
N VAL A 62 -8.93 -2.02 13.42
CA VAL A 62 -7.74 -1.16 13.52
C VAL A 62 -7.66 -0.24 12.31
N ARG A 63 -7.21 1.01 12.52
CA ARG A 63 -7.13 1.99 11.44
C ARG A 63 -5.90 1.76 10.56
N TYR A 64 -6.10 1.08 9.44
CA TYR A 64 -5.16 1.05 8.31
C TYR A 64 -5.35 2.32 7.47
N ARG A 65 -4.27 2.95 7.04
CA ARG A 65 -4.31 4.22 6.31
C ARG A 65 -3.57 4.10 5.00
N PRO A 66 -4.17 4.54 3.88
CA PRO A 66 -3.43 4.69 2.64
C PRO A 66 -2.48 5.90 2.76
N VAL A 67 -1.25 5.70 2.32
CA VAL A 67 -0.16 6.68 2.36
C VAL A 67 0.43 6.80 0.96
N ALA A 68 0.85 8.02 0.58
CA ALA A 68 1.57 8.25 -0.66
C ALA A 68 2.85 9.04 -0.42
N GLY A 69 3.86 8.74 -1.22
CA GLY A 69 5.13 9.41 -1.16
C GLY A 69 6.11 8.85 -2.16
N GLY A 70 7.39 8.83 -1.77
CA GLY A 70 8.42 8.22 -2.59
C GLY A 70 8.86 6.87 -2.05
N GLU A 71 9.48 6.11 -2.94
CA GLU A 71 9.97 4.76 -2.72
C GLU A 71 11.31 4.56 -3.44
N VAL A 72 12.23 3.83 -2.83
CA VAL A 72 13.33 3.19 -3.53
C VAL A 72 12.93 1.74 -3.78
N MET A 73 12.90 1.35 -5.05
CA MET A 73 12.66 -0.02 -5.48
C MET A 73 13.99 -0.73 -5.67
N ASP A 74 14.04 -2.01 -5.29
CA ASP A 74 15.18 -2.90 -5.52
C ASP A 74 14.84 -3.90 -6.62
N PHE A 75 15.46 -3.74 -7.79
CA PHE A 75 15.28 -4.65 -8.92
C PHE A 75 16.29 -5.80 -8.96
N GLY A 76 17.12 -5.97 -7.92
CA GLY A 76 18.15 -7.01 -7.84
C GLY A 76 19.51 -6.58 -8.41
N ASP A 77 20.58 -7.28 -8.02
CA ASP A 77 21.97 -7.01 -8.42
C ASP A 77 22.41 -5.54 -8.22
N GLY A 78 21.91 -4.89 -7.16
CA GLY A 78 22.21 -3.49 -6.86
C GLY A 78 21.49 -2.48 -7.76
N ASN A 79 20.54 -2.92 -8.59
CA ASN A 79 19.72 -2.05 -9.42
C ASN A 79 18.62 -1.38 -8.57
N LEU A 80 19.01 -0.31 -7.86
CA LEU A 80 18.07 0.48 -7.07
C LEU A 80 17.55 1.69 -7.85
N TYR A 81 16.25 1.93 -7.75
CA TYR A 81 15.60 3.03 -8.46
C TYR A 81 14.65 3.82 -7.55
N ALA A 82 14.84 5.14 -7.49
CA ALA A 82 14.02 6.03 -6.68
C ALA A 82 12.80 6.57 -7.45
N LEU A 83 11.61 6.12 -7.07
CA LEU A 83 10.33 6.74 -7.41
C LEU A 83 10.11 7.95 -6.49
N CYS A 84 10.36 9.15 -7.01
CA CYS A 84 10.12 10.37 -6.27
C CYS A 84 9.67 11.50 -7.18
N SER A 85 8.53 12.11 -6.87
CA SER A 85 8.03 13.29 -7.56
C SER A 85 8.95 14.47 -7.26
N THR A 86 8.96 15.49 -8.12
CA THR A 86 9.72 16.71 -7.81
C THR A 86 8.95 17.56 -6.80
N ARG A 87 9.69 18.30 -5.96
CA ARG A 87 9.10 19.25 -5.00
C ARG A 87 8.17 20.26 -5.67
N GLU A 88 8.55 20.76 -6.84
CA GLU A 88 7.74 21.68 -7.64
C GLU A 88 6.41 21.03 -8.04
N ARG A 89 6.45 19.83 -8.63
CA ARG A 89 5.25 19.11 -9.06
C ARG A 89 4.32 18.78 -7.91
N ARG A 90 4.87 18.35 -6.76
CA ARG A 90 4.06 18.11 -5.55
C ARG A 90 3.28 19.33 -5.09
N ARG A 91 3.88 20.51 -5.17
CA ARG A 91 3.27 21.76 -4.70
C ARG A 91 2.22 22.32 -5.65
N THR A 92 2.35 22.03 -6.95
CA THR A 92 1.46 22.57 -7.97
C THR A 92 0.34 21.61 -8.36
N ALA A 93 0.53 20.30 -8.16
CA ALA A 93 -0.47 19.28 -8.45
C ALA A 93 -1.79 19.52 -7.69
N LYS A 94 -2.90 19.39 -8.41
CA LYS A 94 -4.28 19.45 -7.91
C LYS A 94 -4.96 18.08 -7.92
N HIS A 95 -4.46 17.17 -8.75
CA HIS A 95 -4.93 15.79 -8.83
C HIS A 95 -3.78 14.81 -8.70
N LEU A 96 -4.07 13.64 -8.12
CA LEU A 96 -3.08 12.57 -7.95
C LEU A 96 -2.45 12.13 -9.27
N SER A 97 -3.22 12.11 -10.37
CA SER A 97 -2.72 11.78 -11.72
C SER A 97 -1.67 12.74 -12.27
N GLN A 98 -1.54 13.93 -11.70
CA GLN A 98 -0.52 14.91 -12.09
C GLN A 98 0.82 14.64 -11.40
N LEU A 99 0.81 13.88 -10.31
CA LEU A 99 2.04 13.36 -9.71
C LEU A 99 2.61 12.30 -10.66
N ALA A 100 3.81 12.55 -11.16
CA ALA A 100 4.62 11.52 -11.80
C ALA A 100 5.56 10.94 -10.74
N ARG A 101 5.89 9.65 -10.86
CA ARG A 101 6.87 8.96 -10.01
C ARG A 101 6.54 9.11 -8.52
N TYR A 102 5.44 8.53 -8.08
CA TYR A 102 5.10 8.39 -6.67
C TYR A 102 4.66 6.94 -6.44
N HIS A 103 4.61 6.56 -5.18
CA HIS A 103 4.07 5.26 -4.78
C HIS A 103 3.01 5.41 -3.69
N CYS A 104 2.14 4.41 -3.57
CA CYS A 104 1.15 4.33 -2.51
C CYS A 104 1.19 2.96 -1.82
N TRP A 105 1.18 2.99 -0.49
CA TRP A 105 1.18 1.82 0.38
C TRP A 105 0.22 2.05 1.55
N ILE A 106 0.14 1.10 2.47
CA ILE A 106 -0.72 1.15 3.65
C ILE A 106 0.14 1.15 4.91
N GLU A 107 -0.25 1.95 5.89
CA GLU A 107 0.34 1.93 7.23
C GLU A 107 -0.72 1.71 8.31
N ALA A 108 -0.40 0.88 9.30
CA ALA A 108 -1.19 0.71 10.52
C ALA A 108 -0.28 0.78 11.75
N ARG A 109 -0.74 1.48 12.78
CA ARG A 109 -0.04 1.57 14.08
C ARG A 109 -0.66 0.57 15.04
N HIS A 110 0.17 -0.32 15.59
CA HIS A 110 -0.22 -1.36 16.52
C HIS A 110 0.42 -1.08 17.87
N ALA A 111 -0.39 -1.09 18.93
CA ALA A 111 0.14 -1.07 20.29
C ALA A 111 0.70 -2.45 20.63
N GLY A 112 1.98 -2.49 20.99
CA GLY A 112 2.66 -3.68 21.48
C GLY A 112 2.33 -3.97 22.94
N THR A 113 2.78 -5.13 23.40
CA THR A 113 2.54 -5.64 24.77
C THR A 113 3.20 -4.79 25.85
N GLU A 114 4.24 -4.03 25.51
CA GLU A 114 5.02 -3.20 26.45
C GLU A 114 4.75 -1.69 26.28
N GLY A 115 3.69 -1.31 25.56
CA GLY A 115 3.36 0.09 25.27
C GLY A 115 4.12 0.69 24.09
N ASP A 116 5.07 -0.04 23.52
CA ASP A 116 5.71 0.33 22.26
C ASP A 116 4.70 0.35 21.12
N VAL A 117 4.82 1.33 20.21
CA VAL A 117 3.96 1.40 19.02
C VAL A 117 4.78 1.03 17.80
N ARG A 118 4.38 -0.05 17.13
CA ARG A 118 5.00 -0.51 15.88
C ARG A 118 4.13 -0.11 14.69
N THR A 119 4.77 0.19 13.57
CA THR A 119 4.08 0.51 12.31
C THR A 119 4.25 -0.65 11.35
N GLU A 120 3.13 -1.28 11.02
CA GLU A 120 3.01 -2.26 9.94
C GLU A 120 2.87 -1.53 8.61
N ILE A 121 3.55 -2.05 7.59
CA ILE A 121 3.52 -1.62 6.20
C ILE A 121 2.93 -2.76 5.38
N VAL A 122 1.93 -2.43 4.55
CA VAL A 122 1.35 -3.36 3.58
C VAL A 122 1.41 -2.74 2.19
N ASP A 123 1.88 -3.52 1.22
CA ASP A 123 1.93 -3.12 -0.19
C ASP A 123 1.46 -4.26 -1.09
N PHE A 124 0.32 -4.03 -1.75
CA PHE A 124 -0.30 -5.02 -2.61
C PHE A 124 0.20 -5.03 -4.06
N THR A 125 1.24 -4.24 -4.37
CA THR A 125 1.65 -3.95 -5.75
C THR A 125 3.06 -4.40 -6.12
N MET A 126 3.80 -5.02 -5.20
CA MET A 126 5.15 -5.56 -5.42
C MET A 126 5.22 -6.53 -6.62
N ARG A 127 4.11 -7.20 -6.93
CA ARG A 127 3.93 -8.03 -8.13
C ARG A 127 4.20 -7.30 -9.46
N HIS A 128 4.12 -5.98 -9.47
CA HIS A 128 4.31 -5.13 -10.64
C HIS A 128 5.75 -4.63 -10.81
N ASP A 129 6.66 -4.91 -9.88
CA ASP A 129 8.04 -4.40 -9.90
C ASP A 129 8.79 -4.69 -11.18
N ALA A 130 8.67 -5.92 -11.71
CA ALA A 130 9.32 -6.30 -12.97
C ALA A 130 8.80 -5.46 -14.15
N LEU A 131 7.52 -5.06 -14.13
CA LEU A 131 6.96 -4.16 -15.15
C LEU A 131 7.47 -2.74 -14.96
N VAL A 132 7.62 -2.28 -13.71
CA VAL A 132 8.20 -0.96 -13.42
C VAL A 132 9.66 -0.91 -13.89
N ALA A 133 10.46 -1.94 -13.58
CA ALA A 133 11.84 -2.07 -14.03
C ALA A 133 11.94 -1.96 -15.56
N ALA A 134 11.09 -2.70 -16.29
CA ALA A 134 11.02 -2.63 -17.75
C ALA A 134 10.65 -1.22 -18.26
N GLU A 135 9.66 -0.56 -17.65
CA GLU A 135 9.22 0.80 -18.02
C GLU A 135 10.32 1.84 -17.81
N VAL A 136 11.15 1.67 -16.78
CA VAL A 136 12.25 2.60 -16.47
C VAL A 136 13.57 2.19 -17.15
N GLY A 137 13.56 1.15 -17.98
CA GLY A 137 14.70 0.68 -18.75
C GLY A 137 15.79 0.01 -17.91
N MET A 138 15.42 -0.61 -16.79
CA MET A 138 16.33 -1.31 -15.88
C MET A 138 16.08 -2.82 -15.89
N PRO A 139 17.14 -3.65 -15.75
CA PRO A 139 16.98 -5.09 -15.62
C PRO A 139 16.31 -5.44 -14.28
N PHE A 140 15.59 -6.56 -14.27
CA PHE A 140 14.99 -7.13 -13.06
C PHE A 140 15.57 -8.52 -12.82
N SER A 141 16.32 -8.67 -11.74
CA SER A 141 16.88 -9.92 -11.23
C SER A 141 16.52 -10.17 -9.76
N GLY A 142 15.72 -9.29 -9.16
CA GLY A 142 15.25 -9.40 -7.79
C GLY A 142 14.37 -10.63 -7.54
N VAL A 143 14.31 -11.07 -6.29
CA VAL A 143 13.35 -12.10 -5.87
C VAL A 143 11.95 -11.53 -6.06
N LYS A 144 11.14 -12.21 -6.88
CA LYS A 144 9.76 -11.78 -7.15
C LYS A 144 8.92 -11.92 -5.89
N GLN A 145 8.78 -10.82 -5.14
CA GLN A 145 7.77 -10.68 -4.10
C GLN A 145 6.48 -10.21 -4.74
N THR A 146 5.37 -10.89 -4.45
CA THR A 146 4.07 -10.51 -5.00
C THR A 146 3.44 -9.39 -4.16
N TYR A 147 3.69 -9.41 -2.85
CA TYR A 147 3.09 -8.55 -1.86
C TYR A 147 4.09 -8.30 -0.72
N LEU A 148 3.96 -7.17 -0.03
CA LEU A 148 4.72 -6.86 1.17
C LEU A 148 3.79 -6.77 2.37
N TRP A 149 4.14 -7.52 3.41
CA TRP A 149 3.63 -7.36 4.77
C TRP A 149 4.84 -7.32 5.69
N GLY A 150 5.07 -6.20 6.37
CA GLY A 150 6.29 -6.06 7.17
C GLY A 150 6.21 -4.94 8.19
N TRP A 151 7.16 -4.96 9.12
CA TRP A 151 7.28 -3.91 10.13
C TRP A 151 8.33 -2.88 9.72
N THR A 152 8.07 -1.61 9.99
CA THR A 152 8.98 -0.51 9.62
C THR A 152 10.37 -0.66 10.26
N ASP A 153 10.44 -1.22 11.46
CA ASP A 153 11.68 -1.47 12.22
C ASP A 153 12.46 -2.69 11.73
N GLU A 154 11.81 -3.63 11.04
CA GLU A 154 12.40 -4.81 10.40
C GLU A 154 12.83 -4.51 8.95
N HIS A 155 12.10 -3.63 8.26
CA HIS A 155 12.37 -3.25 6.87
C HIS A 155 13.36 -2.08 6.77
N LYS A 156 14.56 -2.26 7.32
CA LYS A 156 15.65 -1.27 7.28
C LYS A 156 16.47 -1.40 5.99
N VAL A 157 17.03 -0.29 5.51
CA VAL A 157 18.00 -0.32 4.42
C VAL A 157 19.32 -0.91 4.95
N PRO A 158 19.86 -1.96 4.30
CA PRO A 158 21.17 -2.52 4.64
C PRO A 158 22.28 -1.45 4.63
N ALA A 159 23.23 -1.55 5.55
CA ALA A 159 24.27 -0.52 5.76
C ALA A 159 25.11 -0.27 4.50
N GLU A 160 25.40 -1.34 3.75
CA GLU A 160 26.12 -1.32 2.50
C GLU A 160 25.43 -0.51 1.38
N LEU A 161 24.13 -0.24 1.52
CA LEU A 161 23.35 0.54 0.56
C LEU A 161 23.14 2.00 1.00
N HIS A 162 23.59 2.40 2.20
CA HIS A 162 23.29 3.74 2.73
C HIS A 162 23.83 4.88 1.86
N ASP A 163 24.99 4.67 1.23
CA ASP A 163 25.62 5.65 0.33
C ASP A 163 25.16 5.52 -1.13
N HIS A 164 24.22 4.61 -1.43
CA HIS A 164 23.75 4.42 -2.80
C HIS A 164 23.02 5.68 -3.33
N PRO A 165 23.27 6.12 -4.58
CA PRO A 165 22.67 7.34 -5.13
C PRO A 165 21.14 7.42 -5.07
N ALA A 166 20.45 6.27 -5.07
CA ALA A 166 18.99 6.20 -4.92
C ALA A 166 18.49 6.80 -3.59
N PHE A 167 19.30 6.73 -2.51
CA PHE A 167 18.96 7.25 -1.19
C PHE A 167 19.44 8.69 -0.94
N ALA A 168 20.22 9.27 -1.85
CA ALA A 168 20.92 10.54 -1.64
C ALA A 168 20.02 11.72 -1.23
N LYS A 169 18.73 11.71 -1.58
CA LYS A 169 17.80 12.81 -1.26
C LYS A 169 17.07 12.65 0.07
N GLN A 170 16.83 11.42 0.51
CA GLN A 170 15.88 11.13 1.59
C GLN A 170 16.51 10.34 2.73
N GLY A 171 17.76 9.91 2.58
CA GLY A 171 18.42 9.02 3.52
C GLY A 171 18.06 7.56 3.28
N PRO A 172 18.58 6.65 4.13
CA PRO A 172 18.45 5.20 3.97
C PRO A 172 17.05 4.71 4.38
N HIS A 173 16.04 5.14 3.62
CA HIS A 173 14.64 4.75 3.77
C HIS A 173 14.11 4.17 2.47
N TRP A 174 13.55 2.96 2.53
CA TRP A 174 12.88 2.34 1.38
C TRP A 174 11.65 3.11 0.95
N ARG A 175 10.91 3.70 1.89
CA ARG A 175 9.70 4.49 1.62
C ARG A 175 9.66 5.69 2.55
N TRP A 176 9.13 6.80 2.08
CA TRP A 176 8.91 7.99 2.92
C TRP A 176 7.59 8.66 2.55
N PRO A 177 6.71 8.92 3.53
CA PRO A 177 5.46 9.61 3.27
C PRO A 177 5.73 11.06 2.84
N GLU A 178 5.06 11.51 1.79
CA GLU A 178 5.07 12.90 1.38
C GLU A 178 3.69 13.50 1.61
N ARG A 179 3.63 14.58 2.39
CA ARG A 179 2.37 15.18 2.84
C ARG A 179 1.47 15.55 1.67
N GLU A 180 2.01 16.26 0.67
CA GLU A 180 1.24 16.70 -0.50
C GLU A 180 0.73 15.51 -1.32
N CYS A 181 1.52 14.45 -1.47
CA CYS A 181 1.09 13.22 -2.15
C CYS A 181 -0.05 12.54 -1.39
N THR A 182 0.08 12.42 -0.06
CA THR A 182 -0.94 11.80 0.79
C THR A 182 -2.23 12.62 0.84
N GLU A 183 -2.14 13.95 0.81
CA GLU A 183 -3.32 14.84 0.70
C GLU A 183 -4.05 14.65 -0.64
N LEU A 184 -3.30 14.53 -1.75
CA LEU A 184 -3.87 14.22 -3.07
C LEU A 184 -4.48 12.81 -3.13
N LEU A 185 -3.88 11.82 -2.47
CA LEU A 185 -4.46 10.47 -2.36
C LEU A 185 -5.81 10.50 -1.61
N ARG A 186 -5.90 11.24 -0.51
CA ARG A 186 -7.16 11.43 0.21
C ARG A 186 -8.21 12.22 -0.59
N ALA A 187 -7.79 13.16 -1.43
CA ALA A 187 -8.70 13.83 -2.35
C ALA A 187 -9.21 12.85 -3.42
N TYR A 188 -8.31 12.05 -3.99
CA TYR A 188 -8.61 11.02 -4.98
C TYR A 188 -9.65 10.01 -4.48
N GLU A 189 -9.51 9.56 -3.23
CA GLU A 189 -10.47 8.73 -2.50
C GLU A 189 -11.85 9.40 -2.39
N ARG A 190 -11.88 10.62 -1.84
CA ARG A 190 -13.12 11.36 -1.56
C ARG A 190 -13.90 11.75 -2.82
N GLU A 191 -13.22 11.94 -3.94
CA GLU A 191 -13.84 12.23 -5.24
C GLU A 191 -14.60 11.02 -5.82
N ARG A 192 -14.30 9.79 -5.36
CA ARG A 192 -14.78 8.54 -5.98
C ARG A 192 -15.38 7.56 -4.96
N PRO A 193 -16.27 7.99 -4.04
CA PRO A 193 -16.77 7.14 -2.96
C PRO A 193 -17.49 5.90 -3.47
N SER A 194 -18.29 6.02 -4.54
CA SER A 194 -19.00 4.88 -5.12
C SER A 194 -18.09 3.88 -5.82
N TYR A 195 -16.94 4.30 -6.34
CA TYR A 195 -15.97 3.38 -6.94
C TYR A 195 -15.29 2.55 -5.85
N PHE A 196 -14.72 3.21 -4.83
CA PHE A 196 -14.04 2.52 -3.75
C PHE A 196 -14.99 1.65 -2.93
N GLY A 197 -16.20 2.14 -2.64
CA GLY A 197 -17.24 1.33 -2.00
C GLY A 197 -17.54 0.04 -2.76
N ARG A 198 -17.65 0.10 -4.09
CA ARG A 198 -17.84 -1.11 -4.91
C ARG A 198 -16.65 -2.07 -4.86
N GLN A 199 -15.41 -1.57 -4.89
CA GLN A 199 -14.23 -2.43 -4.84
C GLN A 199 -14.09 -3.10 -3.47
N VAL A 200 -14.35 -2.39 -2.38
CA VAL A 200 -14.35 -2.96 -1.04
C VAL A 200 -15.45 -4.01 -0.88
N SER A 201 -16.69 -3.72 -1.34
CA SER A 201 -17.75 -4.73 -1.35
C SER A 201 -17.39 -5.96 -2.17
N ARG A 202 -16.73 -5.78 -3.33
CA ARG A 202 -16.26 -6.90 -4.16
C ARG A 202 -15.21 -7.73 -3.42
N ALA A 203 -14.22 -7.09 -2.80
CA ALA A 203 -13.20 -7.78 -2.01
C ALA A 203 -13.81 -8.57 -0.84
N LEU A 204 -14.80 -8.02 -0.15
CA LEU A 204 -15.53 -8.73 0.92
C LEU A 204 -16.31 -9.94 0.40
N ASN A 205 -16.99 -9.82 -0.74
CA ASN A 205 -17.70 -10.95 -1.34
C ASN A 205 -16.73 -12.05 -1.76
N LEU A 206 -15.61 -11.68 -2.40
CA LEU A 206 -14.57 -12.64 -2.78
C LEU A 206 -13.96 -13.35 -1.56
N LEU A 207 -13.80 -12.63 -0.44
CA LEU A 207 -13.33 -13.21 0.82
C LEU A 207 -14.34 -14.20 1.39
N ALA A 208 -15.63 -13.84 1.41
CA ALA A 208 -16.69 -14.73 1.87
C ALA A 208 -16.75 -16.01 1.02
N ASP A 209 -16.71 -15.87 -0.32
CA ASP A 209 -16.69 -17.00 -1.24
C ASP A 209 -15.49 -17.93 -0.98
N GLN A 210 -14.30 -17.38 -0.69
CA GLN A 210 -13.11 -18.19 -0.39
C GLN A 210 -13.24 -18.97 0.92
N ILE A 211 -13.87 -18.38 1.94
CA ILE A 211 -14.10 -19.04 3.23
C ILE A 211 -15.14 -20.16 3.07
N GLU A 212 -16.24 -19.90 2.35
CA GLU A 212 -17.30 -20.90 2.12
C GLU A 212 -16.83 -22.09 1.28
N ASN A 213 -15.95 -21.87 0.29
CA ASN A 213 -15.43 -22.94 -0.56
C ASN A 213 -14.29 -23.75 0.08
N GLN A 214 -13.80 -23.35 1.26
CA GLN A 214 -12.77 -24.08 2.03
C GLN A 214 -13.32 -24.80 3.27
N GLY A 215 -14.58 -24.56 3.64
CA GLY A 215 -15.30 -25.24 4.72
C GLY A 215 -16.03 -26.49 4.26
#